data_AF-A0A3B4B898-F1
#
_entry.id   AF-A0A3B4B898-F1
#
_cell.length_a   1.000
_cell.length_b   1.000
_cell.length_c   1.000
_cell.angle_alpha   90.00
_cell.angle_beta   90.00
_cell.angle_gamma   90.00
#
_symmetry.space_group_name_H-M   'P 1'
#
loop_
_entity.id
_entity.type
_entity.pdbx_description
1 polymer ?
#
loop_
_entity_poly.entity_id
_entity_poly.type
_entity_poly.pdbx_seq_one_letter_code
_entity_poly.pdbx_strand_id
1 'polypeptide(L)'
;MNYYDEVTAFLGNWGRFQKILFFILCASVIPNGLGVLSVVFIVDNPKHHCSIPDVNLTEDWLQAIIPIEVSCIFAIVSAFFAFILVYLHVVLWSKDLKGHRLTWLRTDHPDWDYFGLSDQWKQPFTSTIYFVGVLVGSFFCGQLSDRFGRKPVFFITLGIQTLFTFLQVFSTSWEMYSVLMFFSGLGQIANYASAFVLGAEVFCGNVQTVYTTAGVCLGFSTGYMLLPLFAYFIRQWRFLVLAIALPGAVVIPLWWITPESPRWLLSQGRVEEAEAIIKKAADMNKVKAPSVIFKNYKVDHGNPRQYTVIDLYRNREMRLPSIILPLTW
;
A
#
# COMPACT_ATOMS: atom_id res chain seq x y z
N MET A 1 4.10 -24.63 14.71
CA MET A 1 3.83 -23.21 15.05
C MET A 1 4.03 -22.90 16.54
N ASN A 2 4.03 -23.88 17.45
CA ASN A 2 3.79 -23.60 18.88
C ASN A 2 5.00 -23.18 19.73
N TYR A 3 6.24 -23.56 19.37
CA TYR A 3 7.40 -23.33 20.25
C TYR A 3 7.71 -21.85 20.52
N TYR A 4 7.70 -21.00 19.48
CA TYR A 4 7.97 -19.57 19.66
C TYR A 4 6.87 -18.89 20.48
N ASP A 5 5.61 -19.21 20.21
CA ASP A 5 4.46 -18.62 20.92
C ASP A 5 4.42 -19.07 22.39
N GLU A 6 4.75 -20.34 22.68
CA GLU A 6 4.89 -20.85 24.05
C GLU A 6 6.03 -20.15 24.81
N VAL A 7 7.20 -20.01 24.18
CA VAL A 7 8.38 -19.39 24.79
C VAL A 7 8.19 -17.89 24.99
N THR A 8 7.38 -17.22 24.18
CA THR A 8 7.09 -15.78 24.29
C THR A 8 5.79 -15.46 25.04
N ALA A 9 5.02 -16.47 25.46
CA ALA A 9 3.75 -16.30 26.18
C ALA A 9 3.88 -15.43 27.45
N PHE A 10 5.05 -15.42 28.09
CA PHE A 10 5.30 -14.60 29.28
C PHE A 10 5.19 -13.09 29.00
N LEU A 11 5.37 -12.62 27.76
CA LEU A 11 5.25 -11.20 27.40
C LEU A 11 3.81 -10.66 27.55
N GLY A 12 2.84 -11.58 27.64
CA GLY A 12 1.42 -11.26 27.63
C GLY A 12 0.93 -10.76 26.28
N ASN A 13 -0.39 -10.66 26.14
CA ASN A 13 -1.00 -10.25 24.87
C ASN A 13 -0.95 -8.72 24.70
N TRP A 14 -1.39 -7.91 25.66
CA TRP A 14 -1.66 -6.47 25.45
C TRP A 14 -0.81 -5.51 26.30
N GLY A 15 0.51 -5.67 26.24
CA GLY A 15 1.48 -4.82 26.96
C GLY A 15 1.69 -3.44 26.33
N ARG A 16 2.52 -2.60 26.99
CA ARG A 16 2.87 -1.25 26.50
C ARG A 16 3.64 -1.30 25.18
N PHE A 17 4.56 -2.26 25.06
CA PHE A 17 5.32 -2.47 23.83
C PHE A 17 4.40 -2.81 22.66
N GLN A 18 3.48 -3.76 22.86
CA GLN A 18 2.53 -4.18 21.82
C GLN A 18 1.63 -3.03 21.39
N LYS A 19 1.09 -2.24 22.33
CA LYS A 19 0.26 -1.07 22.02
C LYS A 19 1.00 -0.04 21.17
N ILE A 20 2.20 0.36 21.60
CA ILE A 20 3.00 1.36 20.88
C ILE A 20 3.29 0.89 19.46
N LEU A 21 3.78 -0.34 19.32
CA LEU A 21 4.11 -0.89 18.01
C LEU A 21 2.87 -1.08 17.13
N PHE A 22 1.74 -1.50 17.70
CA PHE A 22 0.48 -1.69 16.96
C PHE A 22 0.05 -0.38 16.31
N PHE A 23 -0.03 0.71 17.08
CA PHE A 23 -0.45 2.00 16.54
C PHE A 23 0.58 2.60 15.58
N ILE A 24 1.87 2.42 15.84
CA ILE A 24 2.94 2.84 14.92
C ILE A 24 2.81 2.15 13.57
N LEU A 25 2.67 0.82 13.57
CA LEU A 25 2.54 0.07 12.32
C LEU A 25 1.24 0.39 11.58
N CYS A 26 0.11 0.54 12.30
CA CYS A 26 -1.15 0.97 11.68
C CYS A 26 -1.02 2.38 11.06
N ALA A 27 -0.42 3.33 11.78
CA ALA A 27 -0.20 4.69 11.28
C ALA A 27 0.74 4.71 10.06
N SER A 28 1.72 3.81 10.03
CA SER A 28 2.67 3.72 8.91
C SER A 28 2.05 3.23 7.60
N VAL A 29 0.86 2.64 7.65
CA VAL A 29 0.12 2.16 6.46
C VAL A 29 -0.76 3.26 5.87
N ILE A 30 -1.08 4.33 6.61
CA ILE A 30 -1.91 5.46 6.15
C ILE A 30 -1.43 6.06 4.81
N PRO A 31 -0.11 6.32 4.58
CA PRO A 31 0.37 6.85 3.30
C PRO A 31 0.01 5.98 2.09
N ASN A 32 -0.11 4.65 2.27
CA ASN A 32 -0.53 3.75 1.20
C ASN A 32 -1.97 3.97 0.74
N GLY A 33 -2.86 4.23 1.70
CA GLY A 33 -4.26 4.52 1.43
C GLY A 33 -4.44 5.85 0.70
N LEU A 34 -3.64 6.86 1.08
CA LEU A 34 -3.63 8.17 0.42
C LEU A 34 -3.12 8.07 -1.03
N GLY A 35 -2.10 7.25 -1.28
CA GLY A 35 -1.48 7.12 -2.61
C GLY A 35 -2.35 6.39 -3.63
N VAL A 36 -3.15 5.40 -3.21
CA VAL A 36 -3.76 4.42 -4.14
C VAL A 36 -4.77 5.01 -5.13
N LEU A 37 -5.52 6.04 -4.73
CA LEU A 37 -6.51 6.73 -5.57
C LEU A 37 -6.10 8.17 -5.92
N SER A 38 -4.89 8.57 -5.56
CA SER A 38 -4.39 9.90 -5.88
C SER A 38 -4.50 10.21 -7.38
N VAL A 39 -4.29 9.20 -8.24
CA VAL A 39 -4.43 9.31 -9.70
C VAL A 39 -5.82 9.79 -10.14
N VAL A 40 -6.90 9.43 -9.42
CA VAL A 40 -8.27 9.85 -9.76
C VAL A 40 -8.44 11.34 -9.48
N PHE A 41 -7.98 11.83 -8.33
CA PHE A 41 -8.13 13.24 -7.98
C PHE A 41 -7.15 14.16 -8.71
N ILE A 42 -6.02 13.61 -9.15
CA ILE A 42 -4.97 14.39 -9.81
C ILE A 42 -5.20 14.44 -11.32
N VAL A 43 -5.63 13.34 -11.93
CA VAL A 43 -5.66 13.20 -13.40
C VAL A 43 -7.07 13.36 -13.98
N ASP A 44 -8.13 13.36 -13.15
CA ASP A 44 -9.50 13.56 -13.64
C ASP A 44 -9.71 14.99 -14.14
N ASN A 45 -10.22 15.11 -15.35
CA ASN A 45 -10.59 16.38 -15.97
C ASN A 45 -12.10 16.33 -16.19
N PRO A 46 -12.90 16.97 -15.31
CA PRO A 46 -14.34 16.93 -15.44
C PRO A 46 -14.75 17.63 -16.73
N LYS A 47 -15.76 17.07 -17.41
CA LYS A 47 -16.35 17.68 -18.60
C LYS A 47 -16.83 19.09 -18.22
N HIS A 48 -16.16 20.10 -18.77
CA HIS A 48 -16.55 21.49 -18.58
C HIS A 48 -17.46 21.92 -19.72
N HIS A 49 -18.41 22.79 -19.40
CA HIS A 49 -19.20 23.53 -20.37
C HIS A 49 -18.99 25.02 -20.14
N CYS A 50 -18.75 25.78 -21.20
CA CYS A 50 -18.78 27.24 -21.10
C CYS A 50 -20.24 27.68 -21.09
N SER A 51 -20.63 28.48 -20.09
CA SER A 51 -21.93 29.15 -20.13
C SER A 51 -21.89 30.17 -21.25
N ILE A 52 -22.64 29.93 -22.32
CA ILE A 52 -22.80 30.86 -23.44
C ILE A 52 -23.97 31.79 -23.07
N PRO A 53 -23.74 33.09 -22.82
CA PRO A 53 -24.84 34.03 -22.66
C PRO A 53 -25.62 34.10 -23.98
N ASP A 54 -26.96 34.16 -23.90
CA ASP A 54 -27.90 34.42 -24.99
C ASP A 54 -28.42 33.24 -25.85
N VAL A 55 -28.15 31.98 -25.51
CA VAL A 55 -28.76 30.83 -26.22
C VAL A 55 -29.39 29.81 -25.24
N ASN A 56 -30.71 29.63 -25.36
CA ASN A 56 -31.47 28.64 -24.59
C ASN A 56 -31.42 27.28 -25.32
N LEU A 57 -30.33 26.53 -25.15
CA LEU A 57 -30.14 25.23 -25.83
C LEU A 57 -30.98 24.13 -25.15
N THR A 58 -31.72 23.36 -25.93
CA THR A 58 -32.41 22.14 -25.48
C THR A 58 -31.41 21.04 -25.11
N GLU A 59 -31.78 20.18 -24.16
CA GLU A 59 -30.92 19.10 -23.63
C GLU A 59 -30.43 18.13 -24.73
N ASP A 60 -31.23 17.95 -25.78
CA ASP A 60 -30.89 17.13 -26.95
C ASP A 60 -29.78 17.75 -27.83
N TRP A 61 -29.74 19.07 -27.96
CA TRP A 61 -28.68 19.78 -28.68
C TRP A 61 -27.35 19.73 -27.94
N LEU A 62 -27.39 19.69 -26.60
CA LEU A 62 -26.20 19.50 -25.77
C LEU A 62 -25.61 18.10 -25.93
N GLN A 63 -26.43 17.06 -26.11
CA GLN A 63 -25.94 15.69 -26.35
C GLN A 63 -25.36 15.49 -27.76
N ALA A 64 -25.88 16.19 -28.77
CA ALA A 64 -25.44 16.04 -30.16
C ALA A 64 -24.09 16.73 -30.47
N ILE A 65 -23.72 17.79 -29.75
CA ILE A 65 -22.46 18.53 -29.95
C ILE A 65 -21.26 17.83 -29.29
N ILE A 66 -21.51 17.01 -28.26
CA ILE A 66 -20.45 16.25 -27.58
C ILE A 66 -20.14 15.02 -28.43
N PRO A 67 -18.91 14.81 -28.94
CA PRO A 67 -18.59 13.58 -29.64
C PRO A 67 -18.71 12.42 -28.65
N ILE A 68 -19.69 11.54 -28.89
CA ILE A 68 -19.82 10.25 -28.22
C ILE A 68 -18.78 9.33 -28.86
N GLU A 69 -17.52 9.43 -28.44
CA GLU A 69 -16.56 8.38 -28.77
C GLU A 69 -16.80 7.19 -27.84
N VAL A 70 -17.33 6.15 -28.47
CA VAL A 70 -17.59 4.81 -27.94
C VAL A 70 -16.36 4.23 -27.24
N SER A 71 -16.61 3.68 -26.05
CA SER A 71 -15.73 2.82 -25.28
C SER A 71 -14.91 1.88 -26.16
N CYS A 72 -13.61 2.16 -26.32
CA CYS A 72 -12.69 1.19 -26.89
C CYS A 72 -12.33 0.19 -25.79
N ILE A 73 -12.85 -1.03 -25.95
CA ILE A 73 -12.61 -2.21 -25.12
C ILE A 73 -11.10 -2.40 -24.90
N PHE A 74 -10.66 -2.37 -23.64
CA PHE A 74 -9.36 -2.94 -23.26
C PHE A 74 -9.58 -4.02 -22.20
N ALA A 75 -9.64 -5.25 -22.70
CA ALA A 75 -9.28 -6.44 -21.94
C ALA A 75 -7.75 -6.63 -22.01
N ILE A 76 -7.21 -7.43 -21.08
CA ILE A 76 -5.79 -7.76 -20.77
C ILE A 76 -5.29 -6.84 -19.63
N VAL A 77 -5.25 -7.26 -18.35
CA VAL A 77 -4.77 -8.53 -17.78
C VAL A 77 -5.77 -9.09 -16.77
N SER A 78 -6.29 -10.28 -17.04
CA SER A 78 -6.97 -11.12 -16.05
C SER A 78 -5.93 -11.83 -15.18
N ALA A 79 -5.53 -11.21 -14.07
CA ALA A 79 -4.95 -11.87 -12.89
C ALA A 79 -4.99 -10.91 -11.69
N PHE A 80 -5.46 -11.40 -10.54
CA PHE A 80 -5.65 -10.77 -9.22
C PHE A 80 -7.05 -10.23 -8.91
N PHE A 81 -7.80 -11.11 -8.25
CA PHE A 81 -9.24 -11.06 -7.99
C PHE A 81 -9.52 -10.57 -6.56
N ALA A 82 -9.15 -9.32 -6.24
CA ALA A 82 -9.63 -8.63 -5.03
C ALA A 82 -9.53 -7.10 -5.17
N PHE A 83 -8.44 -6.60 -5.75
CA PHE A 83 -8.29 -5.17 -6.09
C PHE A 83 -9.30 -4.69 -7.13
N ILE A 84 -9.79 -5.59 -7.99
CA ILE A 84 -10.86 -5.28 -8.95
C ILE A 84 -12.17 -4.95 -8.25
N LEU A 85 -12.53 -5.53 -7.09
CA LEU A 85 -13.79 -5.15 -6.44
C LEU A 85 -13.73 -3.72 -5.90
N VAL A 86 -12.57 -3.27 -5.38
CA VAL A 86 -12.37 -1.86 -5.00
C VAL A 86 -12.33 -0.97 -6.24
N TYR A 87 -11.62 -1.37 -7.30
CA TYR A 87 -11.58 -0.61 -8.56
C TYR A 87 -12.97 -0.55 -9.23
N LEU A 88 -13.74 -1.64 -9.28
CA LEU A 88 -15.11 -1.69 -9.77
C LEU A 88 -16.03 -0.88 -8.85
N HIS A 89 -15.92 -0.98 -7.51
CA HIS A 89 -16.73 -0.15 -6.63
C HIS A 89 -16.40 1.33 -6.78
N VAL A 90 -15.15 1.70 -7.02
CA VAL A 90 -14.72 3.09 -7.24
C VAL A 90 -15.14 3.58 -8.62
N VAL A 91 -15.04 2.76 -9.66
CA VAL A 91 -15.53 3.09 -11.01
C VAL A 91 -17.06 3.12 -11.04
N LEU A 92 -17.74 2.23 -10.31
CA LEU A 92 -19.19 2.22 -10.16
C LEU A 92 -19.65 3.39 -9.28
N TRP A 93 -18.95 3.73 -8.20
CA TRP A 93 -19.24 4.92 -7.37
C TRP A 93 -18.94 6.22 -8.11
N SER A 94 -17.85 6.28 -8.89
CA SER A 94 -17.55 7.36 -9.84
C SER A 94 -18.65 7.50 -10.90
N LYS A 95 -19.23 6.39 -11.37
CA LYS A 95 -20.39 6.40 -12.28
C LYS A 95 -21.68 6.81 -11.59
N ASP A 96 -21.90 6.45 -10.32
CA ASP A 96 -23.11 6.79 -9.55
C ASP A 96 -23.13 8.28 -9.16
N LEU A 97 -21.96 8.86 -8.90
CA LEU A 97 -21.76 10.30 -8.74
C LEU A 97 -22.05 11.10 -10.02
N LYS A 98 -22.18 10.48 -11.21
CA LYS A 98 -22.63 11.16 -12.43
C LYS A 98 -24.13 11.45 -12.42
N GLY A 99 -24.92 10.76 -11.60
CA GLY A 99 -26.38 10.95 -11.48
C GLY A 99 -26.76 12.13 -10.57
N HIS A 100 -25.89 12.47 -9.60
CA HIS A 100 -26.03 13.67 -8.79
C HIS A 100 -25.16 14.78 -9.37
N ARG A 101 -25.74 15.95 -9.66
CA ARG A 101 -25.02 17.18 -10.04
C ARG A 101 -23.83 17.46 -9.09
N LEU A 102 -22.66 16.91 -9.41
CA LEU A 102 -21.38 17.30 -8.84
C LEU A 102 -20.71 18.26 -9.83
N THR A 103 -21.29 19.46 -9.90
CA THR A 103 -20.65 20.67 -10.43
C THR A 103 -19.44 21.12 -9.60
N TRP A 104 -18.92 20.28 -8.69
CA TRP A 104 -18.03 20.66 -7.60
C TRP A 104 -16.54 20.31 -7.80
N LEU A 105 -16.15 19.75 -8.94
CA LEU A 105 -14.74 19.61 -9.33
C LEU A 105 -14.34 20.66 -10.38
N ARG A 106 -14.83 21.90 -10.26
CA ARG A 106 -14.25 23.00 -11.05
C ARG A 106 -12.88 23.34 -10.50
N THR A 107 -11.87 22.69 -11.06
CA THR A 107 -10.49 23.15 -10.98
C THR A 107 -10.02 23.29 -12.41
N ASP A 108 -10.19 24.48 -12.98
CA ASP A 108 -9.48 24.85 -14.20
C ASP A 108 -7.99 24.79 -13.82
N HIS A 109 -7.33 23.71 -14.22
CA HIS A 109 -5.90 23.55 -13.99
C HIS A 109 -5.14 23.97 -15.25
N PRO A 110 -4.68 25.22 -15.37
CA PRO A 110 -4.02 25.71 -16.58
C PRO A 110 -2.75 24.91 -16.93
N ASP A 111 -2.15 24.21 -15.96
CA ASP A 111 -1.00 23.33 -16.19
C ASP A 111 -1.35 22.06 -17.00
N TRP A 112 -2.59 21.55 -16.93
CA TRP A 112 -2.95 20.25 -17.51
C TRP A 112 -3.19 20.31 -19.02
N ASP A 113 -3.61 21.47 -19.51
CA ASP A 113 -3.57 21.80 -20.95
C ASP A 113 -2.11 21.80 -21.45
N TYR A 114 -1.15 22.17 -20.60
CA TYR A 114 0.30 22.11 -20.87
C TYR A 114 0.86 20.67 -20.87
N PHE A 115 0.30 19.76 -20.06
CA PHE A 115 0.64 18.33 -20.07
C PHE A 115 0.07 17.57 -21.27
N GLY A 116 -0.76 18.22 -22.10
CA GLY A 116 -1.35 17.60 -23.29
C GLY A 116 -2.29 16.45 -22.95
N LEU A 117 -3.03 16.55 -21.85
CA LEU A 117 -4.03 15.55 -21.43
C LEU A 117 -5.39 15.70 -22.14
N SER A 118 -5.37 16.28 -23.34
CA SER A 118 -6.50 16.29 -24.28
C SER A 118 -6.93 14.88 -24.69
N ASP A 119 -5.97 13.94 -24.69
CA ASP A 119 -6.22 12.55 -25.08
C ASP A 119 -6.76 11.74 -23.89
N GLN A 120 -8.03 11.34 -23.96
CA GLN A 120 -8.73 10.63 -22.87
C GLN A 120 -8.05 9.31 -22.46
N TRP A 121 -7.22 8.69 -23.30
CA TRP A 121 -6.51 7.45 -22.98
C TRP A 121 -5.34 7.63 -22.01
N LYS A 122 -4.79 8.84 -21.86
CA LYS A 122 -3.63 9.09 -20.99
C LYS A 122 -3.95 8.89 -19.51
N GLN A 123 -5.19 9.20 -19.08
CA GLN A 123 -5.66 9.04 -17.70
C GLN A 123 -5.70 7.55 -17.25
N PRO A 124 -6.41 6.65 -17.95
CA PRO A 124 -6.41 5.23 -17.60
C PRO A 124 -5.03 4.59 -17.82
N PHE A 125 -4.23 5.10 -18.77
CA PHE A 125 -2.88 4.59 -18.98
C PHE A 125 -1.93 4.92 -17.83
N THR A 126 -1.95 6.13 -17.28
CA THR A 126 -1.18 6.48 -16.07
C THR A 126 -1.56 5.61 -14.89
N SER A 127 -2.86 5.32 -14.72
CA SER A 127 -3.34 4.40 -13.69
C SER A 127 -2.82 2.98 -13.92
N THR A 128 -2.83 2.51 -15.18
CA THR A 128 -2.28 1.21 -15.56
C THR A 128 -0.79 1.13 -15.25
N ILE A 129 -0.01 2.15 -15.57
CA ILE A 129 1.43 2.20 -15.27
C ILE A 129 1.68 2.09 -13.76
N TYR A 130 0.89 2.80 -12.94
CA TYR A 130 0.97 2.69 -11.48
C TYR A 130 0.72 1.24 -11.02
N PHE A 131 -0.31 0.57 -11.54
CA PHE A 131 -0.60 -0.83 -11.20
C PHE A 131 0.41 -1.83 -11.74
N VAL A 132 1.05 -1.57 -12.89
CA VAL A 132 2.19 -2.36 -13.36
C VAL A 132 3.35 -2.22 -12.37
N GLY A 133 3.59 -1.02 -11.84
CA GLY A 133 4.55 -0.78 -10.75
C GLY A 133 4.23 -1.62 -9.51
N VAL A 134 2.96 -1.61 -9.08
CA VAL A 134 2.45 -2.47 -7.99
C VAL A 134 2.69 -3.96 -8.29
N LEU A 135 2.40 -4.45 -9.50
CA LEU A 135 2.61 -5.85 -9.87
C LEU A 135 4.10 -6.24 -9.79
N VAL A 136 4.98 -5.38 -10.29
CA VAL A 136 6.43 -5.60 -10.22
C VAL A 136 6.90 -5.58 -8.76
N GLY A 137 6.41 -4.63 -7.96
CA GLY A 137 6.75 -4.51 -6.54
C GLY A 137 6.38 -5.75 -5.74
N SER A 138 5.22 -6.35 -5.98
CA SER A 138 4.76 -7.54 -5.24
C SER A 138 5.62 -8.77 -5.52
N PHE A 139 6.11 -8.93 -6.75
CA PHE A 139 6.99 -10.03 -7.13
C PHE A 139 8.35 -9.98 -6.40
N PHE A 140 8.94 -8.78 -6.31
CA PHE A 140 10.26 -8.61 -5.71
C PHE A 140 10.21 -8.45 -4.18
N CYS A 141 9.15 -7.87 -3.61
CA CYS A 141 9.14 -7.53 -2.18
C CYS A 141 9.25 -8.76 -1.27
N GLY A 142 8.62 -9.88 -1.63
CA GLY A 142 8.69 -11.11 -0.84
C GLY A 142 10.12 -11.64 -0.76
N GLN A 143 10.79 -11.77 -1.91
CA GLN A 143 12.16 -12.26 -1.99
C GLN A 143 13.14 -11.33 -1.25
N LEU A 144 12.97 -10.03 -1.39
CA LEU A 144 13.79 -9.04 -0.69
C LEU A 144 13.57 -9.10 0.82
N SER A 145 12.31 -9.21 1.28
CA SER A 145 11.94 -9.23 2.69
C SER A 145 12.48 -10.48 3.41
N ASP A 146 12.47 -11.62 2.72
CA ASP A 146 13.02 -12.86 3.27
C ASP A 146 14.55 -12.83 3.35
N ARG A 147 15.23 -12.18 2.39
CA ARG A 147 16.69 -12.12 2.33
C ARG A 147 17.31 -11.03 3.21
N PHE A 148 16.75 -9.83 3.20
CA PHE A 148 17.32 -8.65 3.86
C PHE A 148 16.66 -8.30 5.19
N GLY A 149 15.52 -8.91 5.50
CA GLY A 149 14.74 -8.61 6.69
C GLY A 149 13.55 -7.69 6.39
N ARG A 150 12.61 -7.66 7.33
CA ARG A 150 11.27 -7.10 7.10
C ARG A 150 11.31 -5.60 7.32
N LYS A 151 12.06 -5.15 8.33
CA LYS A 151 12.26 -3.73 8.64
C LYS A 151 13.04 -2.97 7.54
N PRO A 152 14.23 -3.40 7.07
CA PRO A 152 14.94 -2.74 5.98
C PRO A 152 14.09 -2.57 4.73
N VAL A 153 13.44 -3.63 4.28
CA VAL A 153 12.62 -3.60 3.06
C VAL A 153 11.43 -2.65 3.23
N PHE A 154 10.75 -2.69 4.38
CA PHE A 154 9.65 -1.78 4.68
C PHE A 154 10.06 -0.30 4.55
N PHE A 155 11.14 0.14 5.22
CA PHE A 155 11.53 1.55 5.20
C PHE A 155 12.23 1.99 3.90
N ILE A 156 12.98 1.10 3.24
CA ILE A 156 13.57 1.40 1.93
C ILE A 156 12.47 1.65 0.90
N THR A 157 11.46 0.77 0.87
CA THR A 157 10.34 0.90 -0.08
C THR A 157 9.42 2.07 0.25
N LEU A 158 9.23 2.39 1.53
CA LEU A 158 8.59 3.62 1.97
C LEU A 158 9.36 4.87 1.53
N GLY A 159 10.69 4.85 1.65
CA GLY A 159 11.57 5.93 1.19
C GLY A 159 11.49 6.13 -0.32
N ILE A 160 11.52 5.04 -1.09
CA ILE A 160 11.28 5.04 -2.54
C ILE A 160 9.92 5.67 -2.84
N GLN A 161 8.84 5.15 -2.26
CA GLN A 161 7.49 5.68 -2.49
C GLN A 161 7.40 7.18 -2.19
N THR A 162 7.91 7.61 -1.04
CA THR A 162 7.87 9.02 -0.59
C THR A 162 8.69 9.92 -1.51
N LEU A 163 9.91 9.50 -1.88
CA LEU A 163 10.79 10.24 -2.77
C LEU A 163 10.17 10.40 -4.15
N PHE A 164 9.72 9.31 -4.77
CA PHE A 164 9.13 9.36 -6.10
C PHE A 164 7.80 10.12 -6.12
N THR A 165 7.01 10.05 -5.05
CA THR A 165 5.80 10.88 -4.90
C THR A 165 6.15 12.36 -4.77
N PHE A 166 7.19 12.72 -4.00
CA PHE A 166 7.66 14.10 -3.93
C PHE A 166 8.19 14.61 -5.28
N LEU A 167 8.92 13.78 -6.02
CA LEU A 167 9.45 14.14 -7.34
C LEU A 167 8.35 14.40 -8.37
N GLN A 168 7.15 13.82 -8.22
CA GLN A 168 6.01 14.08 -9.11
C GLN A 168 5.58 15.55 -9.11
N VAL A 169 5.86 16.31 -8.05
CA VAL A 169 5.53 17.74 -7.96
C VAL A 169 6.28 18.57 -9.00
N PHE A 170 7.50 18.14 -9.34
CA PHE A 170 8.38 18.79 -10.30
C PHE A 170 8.22 18.26 -11.73
N SER A 171 7.25 17.37 -11.97
CA SER A 171 7.00 16.91 -13.33
C SER A 171 6.58 18.09 -14.22
N THR A 172 7.22 18.16 -15.38
CA THR A 172 6.91 19.13 -16.44
C THR A 172 6.31 18.45 -17.68
N SER A 173 6.36 17.12 -17.75
CA SER A 173 5.81 16.31 -18.85
C SER A 173 5.06 15.09 -18.32
N TRP A 174 4.09 14.62 -19.10
CA TRP A 174 3.22 13.49 -18.71
C TRP A 174 4.00 12.18 -18.61
N GLU A 175 5.00 11.99 -19.46
CA GLU A 175 5.89 10.83 -19.49
C GLU A 175 6.71 10.78 -18.19
N MET A 176 7.27 11.92 -17.77
CA MET A 176 7.99 12.04 -16.51
C MET A 176 7.05 11.70 -15.34
N TYR A 177 5.84 12.25 -15.31
CA TYR A 177 4.86 11.94 -14.26
C TYR A 177 4.50 10.44 -14.23
N SER A 178 4.29 9.84 -15.39
CA SER A 178 3.92 8.42 -15.51
C SER A 178 5.04 7.48 -15.05
N VAL A 179 6.30 7.77 -15.40
CA VAL A 179 7.46 7.01 -14.92
C VAL A 179 7.62 7.15 -13.40
N LEU A 180 7.42 8.34 -12.84
CA LEU A 180 7.47 8.54 -11.38
C LEU A 180 6.33 7.80 -10.66
N MET A 181 5.16 7.70 -11.28
CA MET A 181 4.03 6.91 -10.79
C MET A 181 4.34 5.41 -10.75
N PHE A 182 5.05 4.88 -11.74
CA PHE A 182 5.50 3.48 -11.73
C PHE A 182 6.34 3.15 -10.48
N PHE A 183 7.36 3.97 -10.17
CA PHE A 183 8.22 3.74 -9.01
C PHE A 183 7.49 3.98 -7.68
N SER A 184 6.55 4.93 -7.63
CA SER A 184 5.70 5.12 -6.46
C SER A 184 4.82 3.89 -6.19
N GLY A 185 4.19 3.33 -7.23
CA GLY A 185 3.39 2.10 -7.15
C GLY A 185 4.21 0.87 -6.72
N LEU A 186 5.45 0.74 -7.22
CA LEU A 186 6.38 -0.30 -6.80
C LEU A 186 6.67 -0.25 -5.29
N GLY A 187 6.94 0.94 -4.76
CA GLY A 187 7.18 1.13 -3.33
C GLY A 187 5.93 0.91 -2.47
N GLN A 188 4.74 1.22 -3.00
CA GLN A 188 3.46 1.15 -2.27
C GLN A 188 3.15 -0.29 -1.81
N ILE A 189 3.13 -1.26 -2.72
CA ILE A 189 2.78 -2.63 -2.35
C ILE A 189 3.86 -3.28 -1.48
N ALA A 190 5.12 -2.96 -1.78
CA ALA A 190 6.26 -3.58 -1.12
C ALA A 190 6.32 -3.16 0.35
N ASN A 191 6.01 -1.90 0.65
CA ASN A 191 5.91 -1.45 2.03
C ASN A 191 4.64 -2.01 2.71
N TYR A 192 3.49 -2.04 2.03
CA TYR A 192 2.24 -2.57 2.61
C TYR A 192 2.41 -4.03 3.03
N ALA A 193 2.93 -4.87 2.12
CA ALA A 193 3.19 -6.28 2.37
C ALA A 193 4.22 -6.48 3.49
N SER A 194 5.31 -5.70 3.49
CA SER A 194 6.35 -5.82 4.52
C SER A 194 5.85 -5.39 5.91
N ALA A 195 5.02 -4.34 6.00
CA ALA A 195 4.41 -3.90 7.26
C ALA A 195 3.40 -4.93 7.81
N PHE A 196 2.63 -5.57 6.93
CA PHE A 196 1.73 -6.66 7.28
C PHE A 196 2.51 -7.84 7.87
N VAL A 197 3.54 -8.33 7.16
CA VAL A 197 4.36 -9.46 7.61
C VAL A 197 5.11 -9.12 8.90
N LEU A 198 5.68 -7.92 9.01
CA LEU A 198 6.40 -7.50 10.22
C LEU A 198 5.50 -7.57 11.47
N GLY A 199 4.28 -7.02 11.40
CA GLY A 199 3.37 -7.12 12.54
C GLY A 199 2.88 -8.55 12.79
N ALA A 200 2.66 -9.35 11.74
CA ALA A 200 2.31 -10.76 11.87
C ALA A 200 3.40 -11.60 12.55
N GLU A 201 4.67 -11.21 12.43
CA GLU A 201 5.79 -11.94 13.02
C GLU A 201 6.22 -11.42 14.40
N VAL A 202 6.04 -10.12 14.67
CA VAL A 202 6.41 -9.50 15.95
C VAL A 202 5.35 -9.73 17.02
N PHE A 203 4.06 -9.70 16.66
CA PHE A 203 2.98 -9.95 17.61
C PHE A 203 2.74 -11.45 17.80
N CYS A 204 2.21 -11.81 18.98
CA CYS A 204 1.79 -13.16 19.32
C CYS A 204 0.33 -13.17 19.81
N GLY A 205 -0.32 -14.33 19.70
CA GLY A 205 -1.67 -14.56 20.23
C GLY A 205 -2.73 -13.61 19.64
N ASN A 206 -3.65 -13.14 20.49
CA ASN A 206 -4.81 -12.36 20.04
C ASN A 206 -4.43 -11.05 19.35
N VAL A 207 -3.30 -10.43 19.72
CA VAL A 207 -2.86 -9.15 19.13
C VAL A 207 -2.45 -9.31 17.68
N GLN A 208 -1.76 -10.40 17.39
CA GLN A 208 -1.37 -10.76 16.05
C GLN A 208 -2.62 -10.91 15.18
N THR A 209 -3.62 -11.67 15.66
CA THR A 209 -4.89 -11.86 14.95
C THR A 209 -5.61 -10.53 14.71
N VAL A 210 -5.73 -9.67 15.73
CA VAL A 210 -6.40 -8.36 15.59
C VAL A 210 -5.64 -7.45 14.62
N TYR A 211 -4.31 -7.47 14.65
CA TYR A 211 -3.48 -6.67 13.75
C TYR A 211 -3.62 -7.10 12.30
N THR A 212 -3.54 -8.40 12.02
CA THR A 212 -3.62 -8.93 10.65
C THR A 212 -5.04 -8.85 10.07
N THR A 213 -6.08 -8.96 10.90
CA THR A 213 -7.48 -8.88 10.44
C THR A 213 -7.98 -7.44 10.30
N ALA A 214 -7.69 -6.59 11.29
CA ALA A 214 -8.26 -5.25 11.37
C ALA A 214 -7.21 -4.14 11.32
N GLY A 215 -6.09 -4.26 12.03
CA GLY A 215 -5.12 -3.18 12.21
C GLY A 215 -4.61 -2.57 10.89
N VAL A 216 -4.06 -3.41 10.02
CA VAL A 216 -3.52 -2.97 8.71
C VAL A 216 -4.61 -2.39 7.82
N CYS A 217 -5.77 -3.06 7.75
CA CYS A 217 -6.92 -2.63 6.97
C CYS A 217 -7.48 -1.28 7.44
N LEU A 218 -7.53 -1.05 8.74
CA LEU A 218 -7.98 0.22 9.34
C LEU A 218 -7.02 1.36 9.01
N GLY A 219 -5.70 1.12 9.09
CA GLY A 219 -4.70 2.10 8.68
C GLY A 219 -4.84 2.51 7.21
N PHE A 220 -4.97 1.52 6.32
CA PHE A 220 -5.21 1.76 4.89
C PHE A 220 -6.51 2.51 4.63
N SER A 221 -7.61 2.06 5.26
CA SER A 221 -8.94 2.68 5.11
C SER A 221 -8.96 4.12 5.62
N THR A 222 -8.24 4.40 6.70
CA THR A 222 -8.11 5.77 7.23
C THR A 222 -7.44 6.68 6.21
N GLY A 223 -6.31 6.25 5.61
CA GLY A 223 -5.66 7.02 4.55
C GLY A 223 -6.56 7.21 3.33
N TYR A 224 -7.27 6.17 2.94
CA TYR A 224 -8.23 6.21 1.84
C TYR A 224 -9.36 7.22 2.07
N MET A 225 -9.92 7.28 3.29
CA MET A 225 -10.98 8.24 3.66
C MET A 225 -10.46 9.67 3.79
N LEU A 226 -9.18 9.86 4.14
CA LEU A 226 -8.56 11.19 4.25
C LEU A 226 -8.25 11.82 2.89
N LEU A 227 -8.05 11.02 1.85
CA LEU A 227 -7.74 11.52 0.50
C LEU A 227 -8.78 12.53 -0.04
N PRO A 228 -10.10 12.23 -0.08
CA PRO A 228 -11.08 13.20 -0.56
C PRO A 228 -11.16 14.45 0.32
N LEU A 229 -10.88 14.33 1.63
CA LEU A 229 -10.80 15.48 2.53
C LEU A 229 -9.62 16.40 2.14
N PHE A 230 -8.46 15.82 1.82
CA PHE A 230 -7.32 16.59 1.34
C PHE A 230 -7.62 17.24 -0.01
N ALA A 231 -8.25 16.52 -0.94
CA ALA A 231 -8.65 17.05 -2.24
C ALA A 231 -9.69 18.18 -2.12
N TYR A 232 -10.56 18.15 -1.10
CA TYR A 232 -11.53 19.22 -0.86
C TYR A 232 -10.86 20.54 -0.46
N PHE A 233 -9.87 20.49 0.44
CA PHE A 233 -9.16 21.68 0.92
C PHE A 233 -8.03 22.13 0.00
N ILE A 234 -7.32 21.18 -0.63
CA ILE A 234 -6.16 21.42 -1.47
C ILE A 234 -6.56 21.17 -2.91
N ARG A 235 -6.91 22.26 -3.61
CA ARG A 235 -7.36 22.18 -5.00
C ARG A 235 -6.20 22.07 -5.97
N GLN A 236 -5.02 22.60 -5.65
CA GLN A 236 -3.87 22.52 -6.55
C GLN A 236 -3.21 21.14 -6.47
N TRP A 237 -3.15 20.43 -7.61
CA TRP A 237 -2.64 19.05 -7.69
C TRP A 237 -1.22 18.88 -7.13
N ARG A 238 -0.30 19.83 -7.37
CA ARG A 238 1.07 19.82 -6.84
C ARG A 238 1.10 19.83 -5.31
N PHE A 239 0.26 20.67 -4.70
CA PHE A 239 0.14 20.74 -3.25
C PHE A 239 -0.57 19.51 -2.69
N LEU A 240 -1.51 18.92 -3.44
CA LEU A 240 -2.16 17.65 -3.06
C LEU A 240 -1.14 16.51 -3.02
N VAL A 241 -0.28 16.40 -4.04
CA VAL A 241 0.82 15.43 -4.07
C VAL A 241 1.79 15.64 -2.90
N LEU A 242 2.14 16.89 -2.59
CA LEU A 242 2.96 17.21 -1.39
C LEU A 242 2.27 16.78 -0.09
N ALA A 243 0.97 17.03 0.04
CA ALA A 243 0.19 16.61 1.21
C ALA A 243 0.11 15.08 1.35
N ILE A 244 0.17 14.33 0.25
CA ILE A 244 0.23 12.87 0.24
C ILE A 244 1.65 12.37 0.60
N ALA A 245 2.70 13.05 0.13
CA ALA A 245 4.09 12.70 0.44
C ALA A 245 4.46 12.96 1.91
N LEU A 246 3.89 14.00 2.53
CA LEU A 246 4.23 14.42 3.88
C LEU A 246 4.01 13.34 4.96
N PRO A 247 2.86 12.64 5.04
CA PRO A 247 2.67 11.51 5.93
C PRO A 247 3.73 10.42 5.76
N GLY A 248 4.14 10.11 4.52
CA GLY A 248 5.21 9.15 4.25
C GLY A 248 6.55 9.58 4.86
N ALA A 249 6.90 10.86 4.72
CA ALA A 249 8.12 11.42 5.29
C ALA A 249 8.13 11.38 6.84
N VAL A 250 6.99 11.63 7.48
CA VAL A 250 6.83 11.57 8.95
C VAL A 250 7.03 10.16 9.50
N VAL A 251 6.75 9.13 8.69
CA VAL A 251 6.92 7.72 9.08
C VAL A 251 8.40 7.30 9.04
N ILE A 252 9.25 7.92 8.23
CA ILE A 252 10.68 7.54 8.08
C ILE A 252 11.45 7.53 9.42
N PRO A 253 11.35 8.56 10.29
CA PRO A 253 11.95 8.55 11.63
C PRO A 253 11.51 7.38 12.52
N LEU A 254 10.39 6.71 12.24
CA LEU A 254 9.94 5.56 13.03
C LEU A 254 10.89 4.35 12.88
N TRP A 255 11.88 4.40 11.98
CA TRP A 255 12.97 3.43 11.86
C TRP A 255 13.65 3.13 13.20
N TRP A 256 13.88 4.13 14.05
CA TRP A 256 14.58 3.94 15.32
C TRP A 256 13.74 3.27 16.40
N ILE A 257 12.41 3.31 16.26
CA ILE A 257 11.48 2.76 17.25
C ILE A 257 11.11 1.33 16.86
N THR A 258 10.87 1.08 15.57
CA THR A 258 10.40 -0.21 15.06
C THR A 258 11.52 -1.26 15.14
N PRO A 259 11.31 -2.38 15.86
CA PRO A 259 12.25 -3.49 15.89
C PRO A 259 12.18 -4.32 14.61
N GLU A 260 13.20 -5.13 14.36
CA GLU A 260 13.14 -6.18 13.34
C GLU A 260 12.30 -7.37 13.85
N SER A 261 11.80 -8.20 12.94
CA SER A 261 11.10 -9.44 13.27
C SER A 261 11.99 -10.41 14.06
N PRO A 262 11.63 -10.78 15.30
CA PRO A 262 12.37 -11.79 16.06
C PRO A 262 12.32 -13.17 15.39
N ARG A 263 11.21 -13.50 14.72
CA ARG A 263 11.07 -14.78 13.99
C ARG A 263 12.04 -14.85 12.80
N TRP A 264 12.18 -13.74 12.07
CA TRP A 264 13.18 -13.66 11.00
C TRP A 264 14.60 -13.84 11.55
N LEU A 265 14.94 -13.10 12.62
CA LEU A 265 16.26 -13.17 13.24
C LEU A 265 16.62 -14.59 13.69
N LEU A 266 15.66 -15.30 14.28
CA LEU A 266 15.82 -16.72 14.63
C LEU A 266 16.09 -17.59 13.40
N SER A 267 15.31 -17.40 12.32
CA SER A 267 15.53 -18.14 11.06
C SER A 267 16.90 -17.91 10.43
N GLN A 268 17.50 -16.73 10.67
CA GLN A 268 18.85 -16.36 10.22
C GLN A 268 19.95 -16.77 11.22
N GLY A 269 19.59 -17.41 12.34
CA GLY A 269 20.54 -17.78 13.40
C GLY A 269 21.03 -16.63 14.28
N ARG A 270 20.47 -15.43 14.14
CA ARG A 270 20.81 -14.23 14.92
C ARG A 270 20.04 -14.21 16.25
N VAL A 271 20.27 -15.23 17.08
CA VAL A 271 19.51 -15.48 18.31
C VAL A 271 19.69 -14.36 19.34
N GLU A 272 20.91 -13.82 19.48
CA GLU A 272 21.21 -12.75 20.45
C GLU A 272 20.39 -11.48 20.20
N GLU A 273 20.23 -11.08 18.94
CA GLU A 273 19.42 -9.93 18.56
C GLU A 273 17.93 -10.16 18.80
N ALA A 274 17.43 -11.37 18.49
CA ALA A 274 16.05 -11.74 18.77
C ALA A 274 15.76 -11.69 20.28
N GLU A 275 16.67 -12.21 21.11
CA GLU A 275 16.56 -12.14 22.57
C GLU A 275 16.60 -10.70 23.08
N ALA A 276 17.46 -9.85 22.52
CA ALA A 276 17.55 -8.43 22.92
C ALA A 276 16.22 -7.70 22.66
N ILE A 277 15.56 -7.97 21.54
CA ILE A 277 14.24 -7.38 21.23
C ILE A 277 13.17 -7.86 22.23
N ILE A 278 13.14 -9.16 22.53
CA ILE A 278 12.16 -9.74 23.46
C ILE A 278 12.42 -9.25 24.90
N LYS A 279 13.69 -9.16 25.33
CA LYS A 279 14.07 -8.60 26.64
C LYS A 279 13.64 -7.13 26.76
N LYS A 280 13.88 -6.32 25.72
CA LYS A 280 13.39 -4.93 25.66
C LYS A 280 11.86 -4.86 25.74
N ALA A 281 11.15 -5.76 25.06
CA ALA A 281 9.69 -5.84 25.15
C ALA A 281 9.21 -6.21 26.57
N ALA A 282 9.90 -7.13 27.24
CA ALA A 282 9.62 -7.52 28.62
C ALA A 282 9.85 -6.37 29.60
N ASP A 283 10.94 -5.62 29.45
CA ASP A 283 11.25 -4.44 30.26
C ASP A 283 10.18 -3.36 30.11
N MET A 284 9.76 -3.07 28.87
CA MET A 284 8.69 -2.12 28.59
C MET A 284 7.33 -2.56 29.14
N ASN A 285 7.09 -3.87 29.19
CA ASN A 285 5.88 -4.47 29.76
C ASN A 285 5.98 -4.68 31.27
N LYS A 286 7.13 -4.41 31.89
CA LYS A 286 7.42 -4.65 33.32
C LYS A 286 7.24 -6.11 33.72
N VAL A 287 7.61 -7.04 32.84
CA VAL A 287 7.57 -8.49 33.10
C VAL A 287 8.98 -9.03 33.24
N LYS A 288 9.20 -9.96 34.17
CA LYS A 288 10.51 -10.61 34.35
C LYS A 288 10.79 -11.58 33.20
N ALA A 289 11.76 -11.24 32.35
CA ALA A 289 12.24 -12.15 31.31
C ALA A 289 13.20 -13.21 31.88
N PRO A 290 13.15 -14.47 31.41
CA PRO A 290 14.19 -15.46 31.71
C PRO A 290 15.54 -15.03 31.12
N SER A 291 16.65 -15.46 31.75
CA SER A 291 18.01 -15.05 31.35
C SER A 291 18.41 -15.51 29.95
N VAL A 292 17.97 -16.71 29.56
CA VAL A 292 18.10 -17.26 28.20
C VAL A 292 16.72 -17.74 27.77
N ILE A 293 16.22 -17.20 26.67
CA ILE A 293 14.86 -17.46 26.16
C ILE A 293 14.92 -18.64 25.19
N PHE A 294 15.95 -18.73 24.36
CA PHE A 294 16.06 -19.73 23.29
C PHE A 294 17.14 -20.80 23.57
N LYS A 295 17.16 -21.41 24.76
CA LYS A 295 18.19 -22.40 25.19
C LYS A 295 18.38 -23.59 24.23
N ASN A 296 17.33 -24.06 23.58
CA ASN A 296 17.34 -25.25 22.71
C ASN A 296 17.19 -24.92 21.22
N TYR A 297 17.31 -23.66 20.83
CA TYR A 297 17.16 -23.28 19.43
C TYR A 297 18.43 -23.66 18.65
N LYS A 298 18.39 -24.82 17.98
CA LYS A 298 19.42 -25.21 17.02
C LYS A 298 19.02 -24.70 15.65
N VAL A 299 19.88 -23.86 15.06
CA VAL A 299 19.79 -23.52 13.63
C VAL A 299 20.07 -24.80 12.87
N ASP A 300 19.11 -25.27 12.08
CA ASP A 300 19.33 -26.43 11.22
C ASP A 300 20.29 -26.01 10.10
N HIS A 301 21.58 -26.28 10.29
CA HIS A 301 22.64 -26.03 9.30
C HIS A 301 22.66 -27.07 8.18
N GLY A 302 21.63 -27.94 8.07
CA GLY A 302 21.47 -28.78 6.90
C GLY A 302 21.53 -27.94 5.62
N ASN A 303 22.23 -28.44 4.58
CA ASN A 303 22.39 -27.75 3.29
C ASN A 303 21.08 -27.03 2.93
N PRO A 304 21.06 -25.69 2.82
CA PRO A 304 19.82 -24.97 2.56
C PRO A 304 19.35 -25.39 1.17
N ARG A 305 18.38 -26.30 1.12
CA ARG A 305 17.69 -26.60 -0.13
C ARG A 305 17.02 -25.28 -0.52
N GLN A 306 17.51 -24.65 -1.58
CA GLN A 306 16.84 -23.50 -2.17
C GLN A 306 15.52 -24.01 -2.76
N TYR A 307 14.44 -23.82 -2.01
CA TYR A 307 13.11 -24.09 -2.51
C TYR A 307 12.71 -22.98 -3.46
N THR A 308 12.23 -23.39 -4.63
CA THR A 308 11.70 -22.47 -5.63
C THR A 308 10.18 -22.44 -5.56
N VAL A 309 9.55 -21.43 -6.17
CA VAL A 309 8.08 -21.32 -6.23
C VAL A 309 7.44 -22.56 -6.87
N ILE A 310 8.15 -23.23 -7.77
CA ILE A 310 7.69 -24.47 -8.41
C ILE A 310 7.53 -25.61 -7.40
N ASP A 311 8.34 -25.64 -6.35
CA ASP A 311 8.29 -26.68 -5.33
C ASP A 311 7.02 -26.60 -4.47
N LEU A 312 6.39 -25.42 -4.37
CA LEU A 312 5.09 -25.22 -3.70
C LEU A 312 3.98 -26.00 -4.40
N TYR A 313 3.98 -26.00 -5.73
CA TYR A 313 3.00 -26.74 -6.54
C TYR A 313 3.36 -28.22 -6.68
N ARG A 314 4.65 -28.56 -6.53
CA ARG A 314 5.13 -29.94 -6.59
C ARG A 314 4.66 -30.75 -5.39
N ASN A 315 4.76 -30.20 -4.18
CA ASN A 315 4.38 -30.89 -2.95
C ASN A 315 2.85 -31.02 -2.81
N ARG A 316 2.35 -32.24 -2.56
CA ARG A 316 0.91 -32.56 -2.47
C ARG A 316 0.22 -31.83 -1.33
N GLU A 317 0.91 -31.62 -0.21
CA GLU A 317 0.34 -30.93 0.96
C GLU A 317 0.25 -29.41 0.76
N MET A 318 1.23 -28.82 0.07
CA MET A 318 1.30 -27.37 -0.16
C MET A 318 0.54 -26.93 -1.42
N ARG A 319 0.25 -27.86 -2.34
CA ARG A 319 -0.41 -27.54 -3.62
C ARG A 319 -1.78 -26.90 -3.43
N LEU A 320 -2.64 -27.49 -2.60
CA LEU A 320 -4.00 -26.98 -2.40
C LEU A 320 -4.00 -25.60 -1.72
N PRO A 321 -3.26 -25.36 -0.62
CA PRO A 321 -3.06 -24.02 -0.07
C PRO A 321 -2.52 -23.02 -1.10
N SER A 322 -1.55 -23.42 -1.94
CA SER A 322 -0.93 -22.53 -2.94
C SER A 322 -1.88 -22.16 -4.10
N ILE A 323 -2.90 -22.98 -4.37
CA ILE A 323 -3.96 -22.69 -5.35
C ILE A 323 -5.06 -21.82 -4.73
N ILE A 324 -5.39 -22.05 -3.46
CA ILE A 324 -6.45 -21.32 -2.76
C ILE A 324 -5.97 -19.90 -2.39
N LEU A 325 -4.71 -19.74 -1.98
CA LEU A 325 -4.19 -18.45 -1.48
C LEU A 325 -4.47 -17.27 -2.42
N PRO A 326 -4.19 -17.36 -3.74
CA PRO A 326 -4.45 -16.28 -4.68
C PRO A 326 -5.94 -16.02 -4.96
N LEU A 327 -6.83 -16.95 -4.61
CA LEU A 327 -8.28 -16.80 -4.75
C LEU A 327 -8.91 -16.13 -3.52
N THR A 328 -8.25 -16.22 -2.37
CA THR A 328 -8.71 -15.65 -1.08
C THR A 328 -8.11 -14.29 -0.77
N TRP A 329 -7.00 -13.94 -1.42
CA TRP A 329 -6.33 -12.64 -1.35
C TRP A 329 -6.92 -11.69 -2.38
#